data_AF-A0A355GTU0-F1
#
_entry.id   AF-A0A355GTU0-F1
#
_cell.length_a   1.000
_cell.length_b   1.000
_cell.length_c   1.000
_cell.angle_alpha   90.00
_cell.angle_beta   90.00
_cell.angle_gamma   90.00
#
_symmetry.space_group_name_H-M   'P 1'
#
loop_
_entity.id
_entity.type
_entity.pdbx_description
1 polymer ?
#
loop_
_entity_poly.entity_id
_entity_poly.type
_entity_poly.pdbx_seq_one_letter_code
_entity_poly.pdbx_strand_id
1 'polypeptide(L)'
;MKNSRCWALLAIVCMLATILIGCKEVTPVVLEASGQLRQISLSWTESKNAVGYNVYRRTGSTGSFVKVTGTPLVKTVYADAIPSPAGDGVFYYYYITAISKKGEEVPSNTSSPL
;
A
#
# COMPACT_ATOMS: atom_id res chain seq x y z
N MET A 1 -36.46 8.87 -30.92
CA MET A 1 -37.58 9.11 -29.96
C MET A 1 -37.47 8.10 -28.83
N LYS A 2 -37.79 8.51 -27.60
CA LYS A 2 -37.62 7.87 -26.27
C LYS A 2 -36.33 8.32 -25.55
N ASN A 3 -36.36 9.38 -24.73
CA ASN A 3 -36.89 9.47 -23.34
C ASN A 3 -35.95 8.75 -22.36
N SER A 4 -35.57 9.19 -21.16
CA SER A 4 -35.73 10.43 -20.40
C SER A 4 -35.01 10.19 -19.04
N ARG A 5 -34.13 11.12 -18.63
CA ARG A 5 -33.87 11.60 -17.25
C ARG A 5 -33.31 10.62 -16.18
N CYS A 6 -32.19 10.98 -15.53
CA CYS A 6 -32.23 11.48 -14.14
C CYS A 6 -30.86 11.88 -13.51
N TRP A 7 -30.75 13.16 -13.12
CA TRP A 7 -30.11 13.75 -11.92
C TRP A 7 -28.69 13.34 -11.47
N ALA A 8 -27.69 14.24 -11.63
CA ALA A 8 -27.04 14.99 -10.54
C ALA A 8 -25.66 15.56 -10.95
N LEU A 9 -25.54 16.89 -10.95
CA LEU A 9 -24.27 17.61 -10.76
C LEU A 9 -23.85 17.50 -9.29
N LEU A 10 -22.61 17.10 -9.00
CA LEU A 10 -21.65 17.71 -8.06
C LEU A 10 -20.57 16.68 -7.68
N ALA A 11 -19.33 16.91 -8.13
CA ALA A 11 -18.13 17.00 -7.28
C ALA A 11 -16.86 16.71 -8.08
N ILE A 12 -16.11 17.79 -8.35
CA ILE A 12 -14.66 17.87 -8.15
C ILE A 12 -13.81 16.98 -9.07
N VAL A 13 -13.28 17.66 -10.09
CA VAL A 13 -11.99 17.38 -10.75
C VAL A 13 -11.00 16.71 -9.79
N CYS A 14 -10.76 15.41 -9.97
CA CYS A 14 -9.53 14.76 -9.52
C CYS A 14 -9.10 13.72 -10.56
N MET A 15 -8.13 14.16 -11.37
CA MET A 15 -7.25 13.40 -12.24
C MET A 15 -7.86 12.64 -13.41
N LEU A 16 -7.93 13.37 -14.52
CA LEU A 16 -7.49 12.93 -15.84
C LEU A 16 -6.36 11.88 -15.76
N ALA A 17 -6.69 10.62 -16.04
CA ALA A 17 -5.71 9.63 -16.47
C ALA A 17 -6.36 8.71 -17.51
N THR A 18 -6.92 9.29 -18.56
CA THR A 18 -7.19 8.55 -19.80
C THR A 18 -6.08 8.86 -20.79
N ILE A 19 -5.21 7.86 -21.05
CA ILE A 19 -4.72 7.40 -22.38
C ILE A 19 -3.22 7.00 -22.40
N LEU A 20 -2.98 5.82 -23.01
CA LEU A 20 -1.77 5.23 -23.62
C LEU A 20 -0.81 4.37 -22.74
N ILE A 21 -0.56 3.15 -23.25
CA ILE A 21 0.55 2.19 -22.98
C ILE A 21 0.18 1.00 -22.08
N GLY A 22 0.36 -0.23 -22.60
CA GLY A 22 0.22 -1.51 -21.89
C GLY A 22 1.27 -1.74 -20.78
N CYS A 23 1.26 -0.88 -19.75
CA CYS A 23 2.19 -0.91 -18.62
C CYS A 23 1.52 -0.96 -17.24
N LYS A 24 0.20 -1.20 -17.12
CA LYS A 24 -0.46 -1.35 -15.81
C LYS A 24 -1.00 -2.77 -15.61
N GLU A 25 -0.08 -3.70 -15.33
CA GLU A 25 -0.34 -5.14 -15.15
C GLU A 25 -0.40 -5.59 -13.68
N VAL A 26 -0.32 -4.66 -12.72
CA VAL A 26 -0.26 -4.96 -11.29
C VAL A 26 -1.47 -4.29 -10.61
N THR A 27 -2.35 -5.11 -10.03
CA THR A 27 -3.61 -4.65 -9.41
C THR A 27 -3.35 -3.93 -8.10
N PRO A 28 -4.22 -2.98 -7.69
CA PRO A 28 -4.10 -2.32 -6.40
C PRO A 28 -4.03 -3.34 -5.27
N VAL A 29 -3.04 -3.17 -4.39
CA VAL A 29 -2.87 -3.99 -3.20
C VAL A 29 -3.56 -3.31 -2.04
N VAL A 30 -4.42 -4.05 -1.33
CA VAL A 30 -4.99 -3.58 -0.06
C VAL A 30 -4.10 -4.09 1.06
N LEU A 31 -3.51 -3.15 1.81
CA LEU A 31 -2.66 -3.39 2.97
C LEU A 31 -3.44 -3.16 4.25
N GLU A 32 -3.37 -4.15 5.13
CA GLU A 32 -3.87 -4.11 6.50
C GLU A 32 -2.70 -4.23 7.48
N ALA A 33 -2.79 -3.51 8.60
CA ALA A 33 -1.81 -3.52 9.67
C ALA A 33 -2.53 -3.76 11.00
N SER A 34 -1.98 -4.63 11.83
CA SER A 34 -2.48 -4.90 13.18
C SER A 34 -1.34 -4.84 14.21
N GLY A 35 -1.61 -4.19 15.33
CA GLY A 35 -0.65 -4.04 16.42
C GLY A 35 -0.68 -5.23 17.38
N GLN A 36 0.49 -5.69 17.80
CA GLN A 36 0.68 -6.69 18.86
C GLN A 36 1.80 -6.25 19.80
N LEU A 37 1.97 -6.92 20.94
CA LEU A 37 3.06 -6.60 21.85
C LEU A 37 4.40 -6.78 21.14
N ARG A 38 5.13 -5.67 20.97
CA ARG A 38 6.46 -5.60 20.34
C ARG A 38 6.51 -6.03 18.86
N GLN A 39 5.37 -6.01 18.17
CA GLN A 39 5.29 -6.40 16.77
C GLN A 39 4.14 -5.70 16.07
N ILE A 40 4.32 -5.37 14.79
CA ILE A 40 3.24 -4.98 13.88
C ILE A 40 3.13 -6.03 12.78
N SER A 41 1.96 -6.63 12.66
CA SER A 41 1.65 -7.65 11.66
C SER A 41 0.98 -6.99 10.47
N LEU A 42 1.59 -7.15 9.29
CA LEU A 42 1.11 -6.66 8.01
C LEU A 42 0.61 -7.82 7.16
N SER A 43 -0.54 -7.65 6.53
CA SER A 43 -1.10 -8.58 5.56
C SER A 43 -1.69 -7.82 4.38
N TRP A 44 -1.61 -8.40 3.20
CA TRP A 44 -2.17 -7.77 2.01
C TRP A 44 -2.72 -8.76 0.99
N THR A 45 -3.55 -8.24 0.09
CA THR A 45 -4.05 -9.01 -1.05
C THR A 45 -2.93 -9.22 -2.08
N GLU A 46 -2.79 -10.43 -2.59
CA GLU A 46 -1.84 -10.71 -3.66
C GLU A 46 -2.14 -9.87 -4.91
N SER A 47 -1.10 -9.25 -5.48
CA SER A 47 -1.22 -8.53 -6.74
C SER A 47 -0.87 -9.42 -7.91
N LYS A 48 -1.70 -9.37 -8.95
CA LYS A 48 -1.45 -10.11 -10.19
C LYS A 48 -0.10 -9.68 -10.79
N ASN A 49 0.66 -10.66 -11.28
CA ASN A 49 1.96 -10.47 -11.94
C ASN A 49 3.09 -9.91 -11.04
N ALA A 50 2.86 -9.81 -9.73
CA ALA A 50 3.93 -9.47 -8.79
C ALA A 50 4.92 -10.64 -8.65
N VAL A 51 6.21 -10.33 -8.70
CA VAL A 51 7.29 -11.28 -8.37
C VAL A 51 7.77 -11.13 -6.93
N GLY A 52 7.34 -10.08 -6.24
CA GLY A 52 7.58 -9.89 -4.82
C GLY A 52 7.07 -8.54 -4.33
N TYR A 53 7.31 -8.26 -3.06
CA TYR A 53 6.83 -7.07 -2.38
C TYR A 53 7.92 -6.40 -1.54
N ASN A 54 8.03 -5.08 -1.62
CA ASN A 54 8.84 -4.29 -0.70
C ASN A 54 7.93 -3.63 0.34
N VAL A 55 8.33 -3.71 1.61
CA VAL A 55 7.64 -3.03 2.71
C VAL A 55 8.36 -1.74 3.05
N TYR A 56 7.60 -0.67 3.20
CA TYR A 56 8.06 0.65 3.57
C TYR A 56 7.37 1.10 4.86
N ARG A 57 8.14 1.70 5.76
CA ARG A 57 7.67 2.18 7.07
C ARG A 57 8.04 3.65 7.26
N ARG A 58 7.13 4.41 7.84
CA ARG A 58 7.37 5.74 8.40
C ARG A 58 7.06 5.74 9.89
N THR A 59 7.88 6.44 10.65
CA THR A 59 7.68 6.69 12.07
C THR A 59 7.11 8.08 12.28
N GLY A 60 6.02 8.20 13.05
CA GLY A 60 5.30 9.45 13.26
C GLY A 60 4.42 9.87 12.08
N SER A 61 3.63 10.92 12.29
CA SER A 61 2.68 11.45 11.31
C SER A 61 3.35 12.21 10.16
N THR A 62 4.62 12.58 10.31
CA THR A 62 5.41 13.34 9.32
C THR A 62 6.71 12.60 8.98
N GLY A 63 7.37 13.04 7.90
CA GLY A 63 8.62 12.44 7.42
C GLY A 63 8.44 11.48 6.25
N SER A 64 9.55 10.85 5.86
CA SER A 64 9.64 9.96 4.70
C SER A 64 9.48 8.49 5.10
N PHE A 65 8.95 7.70 4.17
CA PHE A 65 8.95 6.25 4.29
C PHE A 65 10.33 5.69 3.97
N VAL A 66 10.73 4.65 4.71
CA VAL A 66 11.98 3.93 4.53
C VAL A 66 11.67 2.47 4.26
N LYS A 67 12.35 1.86 3.29
CA LYS A 67 12.22 0.43 3.02
C LYS A 67 12.78 -0.37 4.20
N VAL A 68 11.96 -1.25 4.78
CA VAL A 68 12.35 -2.10 5.92
C VAL A 68 12.67 -3.54 5.52
N THR A 69 12.40 -3.90 4.28
CA THR A 69 12.74 -5.19 3.69
C THR A 69 14.10 -5.13 2.99
N GLY A 70 15.00 -6.05 3.34
CA GLY A 70 16.30 -6.17 2.66
C GLY A 70 16.17 -6.76 1.25
N THR A 71 15.29 -7.76 1.11
CA THR A 71 14.94 -8.42 -0.17
C THR A 71 13.42 -8.43 -0.35
N PRO A 72 12.93 -8.43 -1.60
CA PRO A 72 11.50 -8.56 -1.86
C PRO A 72 10.92 -9.82 -1.22
N LEU A 73 9.75 -9.66 -0.60
CA LEU A 73 8.99 -10.76 -0.01
C LEU A 73 8.19 -11.47 -1.09
N VAL A 74 8.17 -12.79 -1.06
CA VAL A 74 7.26 -13.60 -1.91
C VAL A 74 5.94 -13.91 -1.23
N LYS A 75 5.88 -13.74 0.10
CA LYS A 75 4.67 -13.92 0.90
C LYS A 75 3.89 -12.62 0.96
N THR A 76 2.59 -12.72 1.23
CA THR A 76 1.68 -11.60 1.41
C THR A 76 1.50 -11.19 2.88
N VAL A 77 2.49 -11.53 3.71
CA VAL A 77 2.53 -11.21 5.14
C VAL A 77 3.93 -10.77 5.55
N TYR A 78 4.00 -9.85 6.50
CA TYR A 78 5.25 -9.40 7.10
C TYR A 78 5.05 -9.07 8.58
N ALA A 79 6.00 -9.48 9.40
CA ALA A 79 6.02 -9.17 10.82
C ALA A 79 7.16 -8.20 11.10
N ASP A 80 6.81 -6.96 11.44
CA ASP A 80 7.78 -5.93 11.80
C ASP A 80 8.04 -5.98 13.31
N ALA A 81 9.28 -6.26 13.70
CA ALA A 81 9.66 -6.32 15.10
C ALA A 81 9.86 -4.90 15.65
N ILE A 82 9.14 -4.59 16.73
CA ILE A 82 9.12 -3.26 17.38
C ILE A 82 9.67 -3.43 18.80
N PRO A 83 10.99 -3.43 19.00
CA PRO A 83 11.58 -3.62 20.32
C PRO A 83 11.36 -2.41 21.23
N SER A 84 11.18 -2.68 22.51
CA SER A 84 11.24 -1.65 23.56
C SER A 84 12.71 -1.26 23.84
N PRO A 85 12.99 0.00 24.19
CA PRO A 85 12.05 1.12 24.34
C PRO A 85 11.76 1.88 23.03
N ALA A 86 12.43 1.51 21.93
CA ALA A 86 12.43 2.29 20.69
C ALA A 86 11.05 2.45 20.04
N GLY A 87 10.12 1.53 20.27
CA GLY A 87 8.76 1.58 19.73
C GLY A 87 7.67 2.01 20.69
N ASP A 88 7.99 2.28 21.94
CA ASP A 88 6.98 2.58 22.96
C ASP A 88 6.38 3.97 22.72
N GLY A 89 5.06 4.06 22.55
CA GLY A 89 4.35 5.32 22.28
C GLY A 89 4.55 5.89 20.87
N VAL A 90 5.13 5.10 19.95
CA VAL A 90 5.45 5.54 18.59
C VAL A 90 4.37 5.08 17.60
N PHE A 91 3.91 6.01 16.77
CA PHE A 91 3.02 5.70 15.64
C PHE A 91 3.81 5.25 14.42
N TYR A 92 3.34 4.19 13.77
CA TYR A 92 3.94 3.68 12.54
C TYR A 92 2.92 3.66 11.40
N TYR A 93 3.40 4.02 10.23
CA TYR A 93 2.64 3.98 8.98
C TYR A 93 3.38 3.12 7.99
N TYR A 94 2.65 2.35 7.20
CA TYR A 94 3.18 1.40 6.25
C TYR A 94 2.52 1.58 4.89
N TYR A 95 3.30 1.38 3.84
CA TYR A 95 2.79 0.95 2.55
C TYR A 95 3.68 -0.16 2.03
N ILE A 96 3.17 -0.94 1.08
CA ILE A 96 3.97 -1.91 0.34
C ILE A 96 3.96 -1.55 -1.15
N THR A 97 4.98 -1.99 -1.88
CA THR A 97 4.94 -2.00 -3.34
C THR A 97 4.98 -3.42 -3.85
N ALA A 98 4.14 -3.71 -4.84
CA ALA A 98 4.22 -4.92 -5.64
C ALA A 98 5.22 -4.69 -6.77
N ILE A 99 6.15 -5.63 -6.95
CA ILE A 99 7.23 -5.55 -7.94
C ILE A 99 6.85 -6.39 -9.15
N SER A 100 6.83 -5.81 -10.35
CA SER A 100 6.57 -6.54 -11.59
C SER A 100 7.82 -7.31 -12.06
N LYS A 101 7.65 -8.25 -13.01
CA LYS A 101 8.79 -8.94 -13.68
C LYS A 101 9.78 -7.97 -14.34
N LYS A 102 9.34 -6.76 -14.67
CA LYS A 102 10.18 -5.70 -15.27
C LYS A 102 10.87 -4.82 -14.22
N GLY A 103 10.63 -5.07 -12.93
CA GLY A 103 11.16 -4.29 -11.81
C GLY A 103 10.37 -3.02 -11.49
N GLU A 104 9.17 -2.83 -12.07
CA GLU A 104 8.31 -1.69 -11.75
C GLU A 104 7.64 -1.90 -10.40
N GLU A 105 7.54 -0.83 -9.60
CA GLU A 105 6.88 -0.86 -8.29
C GLU A 105 5.51 -0.19 -8.33
N VAL A 106 4.48 -0.87 -7.83
CA VAL A 106 3.12 -0.33 -7.71
C VAL A 106 2.70 -0.28 -6.23
N PRO A 107 2.40 0.90 -5.67
CA PRO A 107 2.11 1.05 -4.25
C PRO A 107 0.71 0.59 -3.86
N SER A 108 0.56 0.16 -2.61
CA SER A 108 -0.71 -0.04 -1.90
C SER A 108 -1.29 1.27 -1.35
N ASN A 109 -2.43 1.17 -0.65
CA ASN A 109 -2.80 2.19 0.33
C ASN A 109 -1.75 2.29 1.45
N THR A 110 -1.74 3.42 2.15
CA THR A 110 -1.07 3.53 3.45
C THR A 110 -1.96 2.95 4.54
N SER A 111 -1.37 2.24 5.49
CA SER A 111 -2.05 1.62 6.63
C SER A 111 -1.26 1.84 7.92
N SER A 112 -1.95 1.87 9.05
CA SER A 112 -1.37 1.94 10.39
C SER A 112 -2.10 0.95 11.29
N PRO A 113 -1.42 0.31 12.25
CA PRO A 113 -2.10 -0.56 13.21
C PRO A 113 -3.17 0.22 13.98
N LEU A 114 -4.33 -0.41 14.18
CA LEU A 114 -5.32 0.04 15.17
C LEU A 114 -4.81 -0.16 16.59
#